data_AF-A0A958QNU4-F1
#
_entry.id   AF-A0A958QNU4-F1
#
_cell.length_a   1.000
_cell.length_b   1.000
_cell.length_c   1.000
_cell.angle_alpha   90.00
_cell.angle_beta   90.00
_cell.angle_gamma   90.00
#
_symmetry.space_group_name_H-M   'P 1'
#
loop_
_entity.id
_entity.type
_entity.pdbx_description
1 polymer ?
#
loop_
_entity_poly.entity_id
_entity_poly.type
_entity_poly.pdbx_seq_one_letter_code
_entity_poly.pdbx_strand_id
1 'polypeptide(L)'
;MGKTKTSGERKKSPKKSITVNGVKLVPHDPSAIFKNHKEIKAALAEALLDGDKEAFIEILAGYVRVHNILEVCRKTGLSRTVVYEAIGEKANPSLDTLCKIMTSFDRVA
;
A
#
# COMPACT_ATOMS: atom_id res chain seq x y z
N MET A 1 43.62 0.48 -5.40
CA MET A 1 42.20 0.39 -4.98
C MET A 1 41.50 1.69 -5.35
N GLY A 2 40.81 1.75 -6.49
CA GLY A 2 40.18 2.97 -7.01
C GLY A 2 38.73 3.07 -6.55
N LYS A 3 38.32 4.23 -6.01
CA LYS A 3 36.93 4.51 -5.63
C LYS A 3 36.08 4.63 -6.90
N THR A 4 35.09 3.76 -7.07
CA THR A 4 34.06 3.92 -8.09
C THR A 4 33.13 5.06 -7.71
N LYS A 5 33.09 6.10 -8.56
CA LYS A 5 32.15 7.22 -8.43
C LYS A 5 30.75 6.70 -8.76
N THR A 6 29.85 6.67 -7.79
CA THR A 6 28.44 6.36 -8.01
C THR A 6 27.77 7.50 -8.78
N SER A 7 26.96 7.11 -9.77
CA SER A 7 26.20 7.95 -10.67
C SER A 7 25.39 9.02 -9.91
N GLY A 8 25.50 10.27 -10.36
CA GLY A 8 24.86 11.42 -9.74
C GLY A 8 23.34 11.30 -9.62
N GLU A 9 22.78 11.99 -8.62
CA GLU A 9 21.34 12.03 -8.36
C GLU A 9 20.55 12.32 -9.65
N ARG A 10 19.72 11.36 -10.07
CA ARG A 10 18.73 11.58 -11.12
C ARG A 10 17.75 12.65 -10.66
N LYS A 11 17.81 13.84 -11.27
CA LYS A 11 16.76 14.85 -11.14
C LYS A 11 15.42 14.23 -11.54
N LYS A 12 14.44 14.25 -10.62
CA LYS A 12 13.07 13.80 -10.90
C LYS A 12 12.49 14.65 -12.04
N SER A 13 12.07 13.99 -13.11
CA SER A 13 11.41 14.65 -14.24
C SER A 13 10.13 15.37 -13.78
N PRO A 14 9.84 16.58 -14.27
CA PRO A 14 8.65 17.32 -13.89
C PRO A 14 7.40 16.58 -14.37
N LYS A 15 6.44 16.33 -13.47
CA LYS A 15 5.11 15.78 -13.78
C LYS A 15 4.28 16.84 -14.52
N LYS A 16 4.56 17.05 -15.82
CA LYS A 16 3.82 18.01 -16.65
C LYS A 16 2.60 17.32 -17.27
N SER A 17 1.45 17.99 -17.27
CA SER A 17 0.25 17.53 -17.98
C SER A 17 0.53 17.46 -19.49
N ILE A 18 0.21 16.33 -20.11
CA ILE A 18 0.36 16.09 -21.55
C ILE A 18 -1.03 16.22 -22.18
N THR A 19 -1.14 16.95 -23.29
CA THR A 19 -2.37 16.99 -24.08
C THR A 19 -2.25 15.97 -25.21
N VAL A 20 -3.16 15.00 -25.27
CA VAL A 20 -3.26 14.02 -26.36
C VAL A 20 -4.65 14.17 -26.98
N ASN A 21 -4.74 14.40 -28.29
CA ASN A 21 -6.00 14.56 -29.04
C ASN A 21 -6.98 15.58 -28.42
N GLY A 22 -6.48 16.69 -27.86
CA GLY A 22 -7.32 17.72 -27.23
C GLY A 22 -7.81 17.38 -25.81
N VAL A 23 -7.50 16.18 -25.28
CA VAL A 23 -7.79 15.78 -23.91
C VAL A 23 -6.60 16.11 -23.01
N LYS A 24 -6.87 16.84 -21.92
CA LYS A 24 -5.85 17.20 -20.92
C LYS A 24 -5.64 16.02 -19.96
N LEU A 25 -4.49 15.36 -20.04
CA LEU A 25 -4.13 14.29 -19.12
C LEU A 25 -3.52 14.87 -17.84
N VAL A 26 -4.08 14.49 -16.70
CA VAL A 26 -3.54 14.84 -15.38
C VAL A 26 -2.72 13.67 -14.83
N PRO A 27 -1.61 13.93 -14.10
CA PRO A 27 -0.87 12.87 -13.44
C PRO A 27 -1.74 12.16 -12.40
N HIS A 28 -1.98 10.86 -12.58
CA HIS A 28 -2.70 10.01 -11.63
C HIS A 28 -1.69 9.17 -10.84
N ASP A 29 -1.72 9.26 -9.50
CA ASP A 29 -0.91 8.43 -8.61
C ASP A 29 -1.82 7.39 -7.93
N PRO A 30 -1.82 6.12 -8.36
CA PRO A 30 -2.68 5.10 -7.75
C PRO A 30 -2.34 4.86 -6.28
N SER A 31 -1.14 5.22 -5.81
CA SER A 31 -0.74 5.08 -4.41
C SER A 31 -1.45 6.07 -3.49
N ALA A 32 -2.04 7.14 -4.04
CA ALA A 32 -2.69 8.19 -3.26
C ALA A 32 -3.90 7.68 -2.48
N ILE A 33 -4.63 6.69 -3.03
CA ILE A 33 -5.83 6.11 -2.39
C ILE A 33 -5.49 5.46 -1.05
N PHE A 34 -4.31 4.84 -0.94
CA PHE A 34 -3.87 4.16 0.28
C PHE A 34 -3.26 5.10 1.32
N LYS A 35 -3.20 6.42 1.07
CA LYS A 35 -2.75 7.40 2.08
C LYS A 35 -3.89 7.85 2.99
N ASN A 36 -5.14 7.71 2.57
CA ASN A 36 -6.30 8.07 3.38
C ASN A 36 -6.77 6.86 4.20
N HIS A 37 -6.28 6.75 5.44
CA HIS A 37 -6.65 5.64 6.32
C HIS A 37 -8.15 5.58 6.65
N LYS A 38 -8.89 6.69 6.55
CA LYS A 38 -10.35 6.70 6.75
C LYS A 38 -11.06 5.96 5.61
N GLU A 39 -10.66 6.24 4.37
CA GLU A 39 -11.21 5.57 3.19
C GLU A 39 -10.85 4.09 3.16
N ILE A 40 -9.60 3.73 3.49
CA ILE A 40 -9.17 2.33 3.59
C ILE A 40 -10.04 1.57 4.61
N LYS A 41 -10.31 2.15 5.78
CA LYS A 41 -11.15 1.52 6.81
C LYS A 41 -12.59 1.34 6.35
N ALA A 42 -13.15 2.31 5.61
CA ALA A 42 -14.49 2.19 5.05
C ALA A 42 -14.57 1.06 4.02
N ALA A 43 -13.61 0.98 3.10
CA ALA A 43 -13.55 -0.08 2.10
C ALA A 43 -13.37 -1.48 2.72
N LEU A 44 -12.54 -1.59 3.77
CA LEU A 44 -12.39 -2.85 4.52
C LEU A 44 -13.68 -3.27 5.23
N ALA A 45 -14.44 -2.31 5.77
CA ALA A 45 -15.73 -2.60 6.40
C ALA A 45 -16.76 -3.07 5.38
N GLU A 46 -16.82 -2.44 4.21
CA GLU A 46 -17.70 -2.85 3.11
C GLU A 46 -17.37 -4.27 2.61
N ALA A 47 -16.10 -4.53 2.29
CA ALA A 47 -15.65 -5.87 1.88
C ALA A 47 -15.95 -6.94 2.94
N LEU A 48 -15.82 -6.61 4.23
CA LEU A 48 -16.16 -7.52 5.32
C LEU A 48 -17.67 -7.80 5.41
N LEU A 49 -18.51 -6.78 5.21
CA LEU A 49 -19.98 -6.92 5.23
C LEU A 49 -20.49 -7.72 4.03
N ASP A 50 -19.87 -7.55 2.86
CA ASP A 50 -20.20 -8.29 1.64
C ASP A 50 -19.66 -9.73 1.66
N GLY A 51 -18.79 -10.06 2.62
CA GLY A 51 -18.13 -11.36 2.71
C GLY A 51 -17.07 -11.57 1.62
N ASP A 52 -16.61 -10.50 0.97
CA ASP A 52 -15.59 -10.53 -0.08
C ASP A 52 -14.18 -10.55 0.54
N LYS A 53 -13.72 -11.76 0.83
CA LYS A 53 -12.39 -12.00 1.42
C LYS A 53 -11.27 -11.54 0.47
N GLU A 54 -11.42 -11.78 -0.82
CA GLU A 54 -10.44 -11.41 -1.84
C GLU A 54 -10.23 -9.89 -1.88
N ALA A 55 -11.32 -9.11 -1.94
CA ALA A 55 -11.25 -7.65 -1.88
C ALA A 55 -10.64 -7.17 -0.56
N PHE A 56 -11.00 -7.78 0.57
CA PHE A 56 -10.44 -7.43 1.88
C PHE A 56 -8.90 -7.59 1.92
N ILE A 57 -8.40 -8.72 1.41
CA ILE A 57 -6.95 -8.99 1.32
C ILE A 57 -6.28 -8.02 0.34
N GLU A 58 -6.90 -7.74 -0.80
CA GLU A 58 -6.35 -6.83 -1.81
C GLU A 58 -6.17 -5.40 -1.28
N ILE A 59 -7.16 -4.89 -0.54
CA ILE A 59 -7.08 -3.57 0.10
C ILE A 59 -5.91 -3.51 1.08
N LEU A 60 -5.74 -4.54 1.92
CA LEU A 60 -4.60 -4.63 2.84
C LEU A 60 -3.27 -4.74 2.10
N ALA A 61 -3.22 -5.51 1.01
CA ALA A 61 -2.04 -5.64 0.18
C ALA A 61 -1.62 -4.29 -0.43
N GLY A 62 -2.59 -3.52 -0.95
CA GLY A 62 -2.36 -2.18 -1.47
C GLY A 62 -1.82 -1.23 -0.40
N TYR A 63 -2.41 -1.27 0.81
CA TYR A 63 -1.90 -0.50 1.94
C TYR A 63 -0.43 -0.86 2.28
N VAL A 64 -0.09 -2.15 2.44
CA VAL A 64 1.27 -2.57 2.78
C VAL A 64 2.28 -2.22 1.69
N ARG A 65 1.87 -2.25 0.41
CA ARG A 65 2.75 -1.87 -0.72
C ARG A 65 3.07 -0.38 -0.73
N VAL A 66 2.11 0.46 -0.34
CA VAL A 66 2.29 1.92 -0.27
C VAL A 66 3.02 2.35 1.00
N HIS A 67 2.72 1.71 2.12
CA HIS A 67 3.32 1.99 3.43
C HIS A 67 4.41 0.98 3.72
N ASN A 68 5.67 1.37 3.45
CA ASN A 68 6.90 0.60 3.66
C ASN A 68 6.75 -0.59 4.63
N ILE A 69 6.92 -1.81 4.12
CA ILE A 69 6.68 -3.04 4.88
C ILE A 69 7.43 -3.11 6.23
N LEU A 70 8.60 -2.47 6.34
CA LEU A 70 9.36 -2.42 7.59
C LEU A 70 8.63 -1.63 8.68
N GLU A 71 7.92 -0.58 8.30
CA GLU A 71 7.07 0.17 9.22
C GLU A 71 5.87 -0.65 9.67
N VAL A 72 5.21 -1.35 8.73
CA VAL A 72 4.10 -2.26 9.06
C VAL A 72 4.57 -3.34 10.04
N CYS A 73 5.71 -4.00 9.78
CA CYS A 73 6.27 -5.00 10.68
C CYS A 73 6.54 -4.42 12.07
N ARG A 74 7.10 -3.20 12.16
CA ARG A 74 7.40 -2.54 13.44
C ARG A 74 6.14 -2.21 14.23
N LYS A 75 5.09 -1.72 13.57
CA LYS A 75 3.81 -1.35 14.23
C LYS A 75 3.02 -2.58 14.69
N THR A 76 3.08 -3.67 13.93
CA THR A 76 2.25 -4.87 14.15
C THR A 76 2.95 -5.97 14.93
N GLY A 77 4.28 -5.94 15.02
CA GLY A 77 5.10 -7.03 15.58
C GLY A 77 5.20 -8.27 14.70
N LEU A 78 4.66 -8.24 13.48
CA LEU A 78 4.73 -9.34 12.52
C LEU A 78 6.09 -9.38 11.81
N SER A 79 6.53 -10.59 11.44
CA SER A 79 7.71 -10.75 10.57
C SER A 79 7.36 -10.37 9.13
N ARG A 80 8.36 -9.98 8.33
CA ARG A 80 8.15 -9.66 6.91
C ARG A 80 7.54 -10.83 6.15
N THR A 81 7.98 -12.05 6.45
CA THR A 81 7.46 -13.28 5.85
C THR A 81 5.97 -13.42 6.09
N VAL A 82 5.52 -13.26 7.35
CA VAL A 82 4.11 -13.35 7.71
C VAL A 82 3.29 -12.26 6.99
N VAL A 83 3.81 -11.03 6.92
CA VAL A 83 3.12 -9.95 6.21
C VAL A 83 3.01 -10.26 4.71
N TYR A 84 4.07 -10.75 4.06
CA TYR A 84 4.05 -11.11 2.64
C TYR A 84 3.11 -12.27 2.34
N GLU A 85 3.13 -13.31 3.16
CA GLU A 85 2.22 -14.45 3.02
C GLU A 85 0.76 -14.04 3.21
N ALA A 86 0.48 -13.12 4.13
CA ALA A 86 -0.87 -12.66 4.42
C ALA A 86 -1.51 -11.83 3.30
N ILE A 87 -0.70 -11.15 2.47
CA ILE A 87 -1.19 -10.25 1.41
C ILE A 87 -0.93 -10.78 -0.01
N GLY A 88 -0.51 -12.03 -0.13
CA GLY A 88 -0.30 -12.69 -1.42
C GLY A 88 -1.60 -12.97 -2.17
N GLU A 89 -1.53 -13.13 -3.49
CA GLU A 89 -2.71 -13.37 -4.35
C GLU A 89 -3.51 -14.63 -3.97
N LYS A 90 -2.86 -15.64 -3.40
CA LYS A 90 -3.48 -16.89 -2.93
C LYS A 90 -3.43 -17.03 -1.41
N ALA A 91 -3.36 -15.91 -0.70
CA ALA A 91 -3.24 -15.91 0.75
C ALA A 91 -4.52 -16.43 1.41
N ASN A 92 -4.33 -17.19 2.50
CA ASN A 92 -5.39 -17.56 3.43
C ASN A 92 -4.97 -17.23 4.87
N PRO A 93 -4.78 -15.94 5.19
CA PRO A 93 -4.33 -15.52 6.50
C PRO A 93 -5.42 -15.78 7.55
N SER A 94 -5.01 -16.03 8.78
CA SER A 94 -5.94 -16.05 9.91
C SER A 94 -6.52 -14.66 10.16
N LEU A 95 -7.73 -14.62 10.75
CA LEU A 95 -8.35 -13.37 11.19
C LEU A 95 -7.42 -12.58 12.14
N ASP A 96 -6.71 -13.27 13.04
CA ASP A 96 -5.74 -12.65 13.94
C ASP A 96 -4.63 -11.90 13.19
N THR A 97 -4.05 -12.52 12.14
CA THR A 97 -3.03 -11.87 11.31
C THR A 97 -3.58 -10.63 10.60
N LEU A 98 -4.80 -10.72 10.06
CA LEU A 98 -5.47 -9.58 9.42
C LEU A 98 -5.70 -8.43 10.41
N CYS A 99 -6.26 -8.74 11.58
CA CYS A 99 -6.49 -7.76 12.64
C CYS A 99 -5.18 -7.11 13.10
N LYS A 100 -4.10 -7.89 13.26
CA LYS A 100 -2.76 -7.35 13.58
C LYS A 100 -2.29 -6.37 12.52
N ILE A 101 -2.43 -6.68 11.24
CA ILE A 101 -2.05 -5.74 10.15
C ILE A 101 -2.82 -4.41 10.28
N MET A 102 -4.13 -4.47 10.56
CA MET A 102 -4.97 -3.28 10.73
C MET A 102 -4.57 -2.39 11.91
N THR A 103 -3.87 -2.92 12.93
CA THR A 103 -3.35 -2.09 14.03
C THR A 103 -2.28 -1.09 13.60
N SER A 104 -1.71 -1.26 12.40
CA SER A 104 -0.74 -0.32 11.84
C SER A 104 -1.37 0.97 11.30
N PHE A 105 -2.68 1.01 11.13
CA PHE A 105 -3.40 2.21 10.70
C PHE A 105 -3.33 3.29 11.78
N ASP A 106 -3.21 4.54 11.34
CA ASP A 106 -3.32 5.66 12.26
C ASP A 106 -4.71 5.66 12.91
N ARG A 107 -4.77 5.99 14.20
CA ARG A 107 -6.05 6.15 14.89
C ARG A 107 -6.78 7.34 14.27
N VAL A 108 -8.05 7.14 13.92
CA VAL A 108 -8.88 8.27 13.48
C VAL A 108 -9.12 9.10 14.74
N ALA A 109 -8.76 10.37 14.69
CA ALA A 109 -9.11 11.34 15.72
C ALA A 109 -10.62 11.66 15.66
#